data_AF-A0AAJ0J0T1-F1
#
_entry.id   AF-A0AAJ0J0T1-F1
#
_cell.length_a   1.000
_cell.length_b   1.000
_cell.length_c   1.000
_cell.angle_alpha   90.00
_cell.angle_beta   90.00
_cell.angle_gamma   90.00
#
_symmetry.space_group_name_H-M   'P 1'
#
loop_
_entity.id
_entity.type
_entity.pdbx_description
1 polymer ?
#
loop_
_entity_poly.entity_id
_entity_poly.type
_entity_poly.pdbx_seq_one_letter_code
_entity_poly.pdbx_strand_id
1 'polypeptide(L)'
;MGTPVALLGRPGEARERLREALGLAGAQVVLEDEPSAVDVQMLRDAEPVAVLVALEPAIEDALEALEPAFNMPGVTVIFDEAELTVRREGWEAQRWVRHLAAKLHGHADVLPPGTESEPALQPEPGLTLAPRQHSDLQLDQHLEAAAHAFESMPGDAMFTRAADHSETSAAADKPSLTLGDSSTWGLVDEVAVVVRPRTEVDVAALSTGGLSLVDLEQSGEVTGAVLVMAGIGGPDAIRRLLAALPSDFPRAVLVRMTLDGGQYGNLVRQMGRVSALPVELGEPGQVVVAGKVYVLSDELGVQQHAGALAFVAHSDPAALIAALPATDSAVLMLSGANEALVDASLALAEQGGWLAGQSADGCYDPAAAARLARQGILTGDPAQLAQALAQRWPA
;
A
#
# COMPACT_ATOMS: atom_id res chain seq x y z
N MET A 1 7.01 -29.84 -21.53
CA MET A 1 8.29 -29.59 -22.23
C MET A 1 8.69 -28.18 -21.82
N GLY A 2 9.84 -28.00 -21.17
CA GLY A 2 10.26 -26.69 -20.69
C GLY A 2 10.67 -25.78 -21.85
N THR A 3 10.62 -24.46 -21.64
CA THR A 3 11.07 -23.47 -22.64
C THR A 3 12.57 -23.65 -22.88
N PRO A 4 13.04 -23.90 -24.12
CA PRO A 4 14.47 -24.08 -24.39
C PRO A 4 15.21 -22.75 -24.30
N VAL A 5 16.21 -22.66 -23.43
CA VAL A 5 16.97 -21.45 -23.13
C VAL A 5 18.46 -21.70 -23.29
N ALA A 6 19.16 -20.80 -23.98
CA ALA A 6 20.62 -20.76 -23.96
C ALA A 6 21.09 -19.85 -22.81
N LEU A 7 22.00 -20.34 -21.96
CA LEU A 7 22.59 -19.60 -20.84
C LEU A 7 24.04 -19.23 -21.18
N LEU A 8 24.31 -17.94 -21.33
CA LEU A 8 25.63 -17.43 -21.69
C LEU A 8 26.25 -16.66 -20.51
N GLY A 9 27.44 -17.05 -20.09
CA GLY A 9 28.18 -16.39 -19.00
C GLY A 9 29.45 -17.12 -18.60
N ARG A 10 30.36 -16.45 -17.91
CA ARG A 10 31.60 -17.09 -17.45
C ARG A 10 31.31 -18.16 -16.40
N PRO A 11 32.16 -19.19 -16.27
CA PRO A 11 32.06 -20.15 -15.18
C PRO A 11 32.16 -19.45 -13.82
N GLY A 12 31.16 -19.62 -12.96
CA GLY A 12 31.13 -19.02 -11.63
C GLY A 12 29.74 -19.02 -11.00
N GLU A 13 29.66 -18.44 -9.80
CA GLU A 13 28.44 -18.45 -8.97
C GLU A 13 27.23 -17.81 -9.68
N ALA A 14 27.43 -16.73 -10.44
CA ALA A 14 26.37 -16.07 -11.19
C ALA A 14 25.70 -17.02 -12.20
N ARG A 15 26.51 -17.75 -12.99
CA ARG A 15 26.01 -18.73 -13.97
C ARG A 15 25.30 -19.89 -13.27
N GLU A 16 25.80 -20.30 -12.10
CA GLU A 16 25.14 -21.35 -11.32
C GLU A 16 23.77 -20.95 -10.80
N ARG A 17 23.65 -19.73 -10.26
CA ARG A 17 22.37 -19.18 -9.78
C ARG A 17 21.37 -18.98 -10.91
N LEU A 18 21.82 -18.52 -12.09
CA LEU A 18 20.95 -18.39 -13.26
C LEU A 18 20.43 -19.75 -13.74
N ARG A 19 21.28 -20.78 -13.74
CA ARG A 19 20.88 -22.15 -14.08
C ARG A 19 19.83 -22.69 -13.12
N GLU A 20 20.01 -22.47 -11.81
CA GLU A 20 19.02 -22.86 -10.79
C GLU A 20 17.70 -22.10 -10.98
N ALA A 21 17.76 -20.79 -11.22
CA ALA A 21 16.60 -19.96 -11.48
C ALA A 21 15.82 -20.40 -12.74
N LEU A 22 16.51 -20.79 -13.82
CA LEU A 22 15.90 -21.36 -15.02
C LEU A 22 15.18 -22.68 -14.70
N GLY A 23 15.78 -23.54 -13.88
CA GLY A 23 15.15 -24.78 -13.40
C GLY A 23 13.87 -24.51 -12.62
N LEU A 24 13.89 -23.54 -11.70
CA LEU A 24 12.71 -23.11 -10.94
C LEU A 24 11.64 -22.46 -11.81
N ALA A 25 12.05 -21.76 -12.87
CA ALA A 25 11.15 -21.17 -13.86
C ALA A 25 10.57 -22.19 -14.84
N GLY A 26 10.95 -23.48 -14.77
CA GLY A 26 10.48 -24.52 -15.68
C GLY A 26 11.10 -24.45 -17.09
N ALA A 27 12.21 -23.73 -17.24
CA ALA A 27 12.97 -23.65 -18.48
C ALA A 27 13.97 -24.83 -18.60
N GLN A 28 14.29 -25.20 -19.83
CA GLN A 28 15.28 -26.21 -20.16
C GLN A 28 16.52 -25.54 -20.74
N VAL A 29 17.68 -25.72 -20.10
CA VAL A 29 18.94 -25.22 -20.63
C VAL A 29 19.40 -26.10 -21.80
N VAL A 30 19.46 -25.55 -23.01
CA VAL A 30 19.86 -26.28 -24.24
C VAL A 30 21.31 -26.02 -24.65
N LEU A 31 21.86 -24.88 -24.25
CA LEU A 31 23.26 -24.50 -24.44
C LEU A 31 23.71 -23.73 -23.19
N GLU A 32 24.87 -24.08 -22.66
CA GLU A 32 25.50 -23.36 -21.53
C GLU A 32 26.99 -23.22 -21.79
N ASP A 33 27.45 -21.99 -21.99
CA ASP A 33 28.89 -21.72 -22.12
C ASP A 33 29.24 -20.24 -21.92
N GLU A 34 30.52 -19.92 -21.95
CA GLU A 34 31.01 -18.55 -22.03
C GLU A 34 30.78 -17.95 -23.43
N PRO A 35 30.38 -16.67 -23.56
CA PRO A 35 30.14 -16.06 -24.86
C PRO A 35 31.33 -16.14 -25.83
N SER A 36 32.57 -16.14 -25.33
CA SER A 36 33.79 -16.25 -26.13
C SER A 36 34.01 -17.65 -26.73
N ALA A 37 33.37 -18.68 -26.17
CA ALA A 37 33.44 -20.06 -26.62
C ALA A 37 32.29 -20.46 -27.56
N VAL A 38 31.30 -19.59 -27.75
CA VAL A 38 30.12 -19.84 -28.58
C VAL A 38 30.20 -19.02 -29.86
N ASP A 39 29.86 -19.63 -30.99
CA ASP A 39 29.65 -18.92 -32.24
C ASP A 39 28.15 -18.83 -32.61
N VAL A 40 27.84 -17.99 -33.58
CA VAL A 40 26.47 -17.75 -34.05
C VAL A 40 25.81 -19.03 -34.57
N GLN A 41 26.56 -19.96 -35.16
CA GLN A 41 26.01 -21.18 -35.72
C GLN A 41 25.66 -22.18 -34.62
N MET A 42 26.52 -22.31 -33.60
CA MET A 42 26.28 -23.13 -32.42
C MET A 42 25.02 -22.68 -31.66
N LEU A 43 24.82 -21.36 -31.52
CA LEU A 43 23.60 -20.83 -30.89
C LEU A 43 22.34 -21.10 -31.72
N ARG A 44 22.44 -21.10 -33.06
CA ARG A 44 21.31 -21.47 -33.94
C ARG A 44 20.98 -22.94 -33.88
N ASP A 45 21.99 -23.81 -33.94
CA ASP A 45 21.82 -25.26 -33.95
C ASP A 45 21.23 -25.78 -32.62
N ALA A 46 21.37 -25.00 -31.54
CA ALA A 46 20.73 -25.27 -30.26
C ALA A 46 19.23 -24.91 -30.20
N GLU A 47 18.70 -24.21 -31.21
CA GLU A 47 17.30 -23.78 -31.33
C GLU A 47 16.69 -23.17 -30.05
N PRO A 48 17.32 -22.16 -29.41
CA PRO A 48 16.78 -21.55 -28.20
C PRO A 48 15.58 -20.65 -28.52
N VAL A 49 14.55 -20.70 -27.66
CA VAL A 49 13.44 -19.74 -27.67
C VAL A 49 13.82 -18.46 -26.90
N ALA A 50 14.72 -18.57 -25.93
CA ALA A 50 15.29 -17.42 -25.25
C ALA A 50 16.80 -17.58 -24.99
N VAL A 51 17.51 -16.47 -24.89
CA VAL A 51 18.92 -16.41 -24.52
C VAL A 51 19.04 -15.58 -23.25
N LEU A 52 19.55 -16.19 -22.18
CA LEU A 52 19.82 -15.52 -20.90
C LEU A 52 21.32 -15.26 -20.79
N VAL A 53 21.71 -14.00 -20.62
CA VAL A 53 23.11 -13.56 -20.56
C VAL A 53 23.42 -13.03 -19.17
N ALA A 54 24.43 -13.62 -18.52
CA ALA A 54 25.02 -13.14 -17.28
C ALA A 54 25.98 -11.99 -17.59
N LEU A 55 25.50 -10.76 -17.59
CA LEU A 55 26.24 -9.57 -18.01
C LEU A 55 27.35 -9.23 -17.01
N GLU A 56 28.58 -9.11 -17.51
CA GLU A 56 29.76 -8.62 -16.79
C GLU A 56 30.73 -7.93 -17.77
N PRO A 57 31.58 -6.98 -17.31
CA PRO A 57 32.47 -6.22 -18.21
C PRO A 57 33.42 -7.08 -19.04
N ALA A 58 33.79 -8.26 -18.55
CA ALA A 58 34.75 -9.15 -19.20
C ALA A 58 34.21 -9.84 -20.47
N ILE A 59 32.89 -9.87 -20.68
CA ILE A 59 32.28 -10.57 -21.82
C ILE A 59 31.68 -9.63 -22.88
N GLU A 60 31.70 -8.31 -22.68
CA GLU A 60 31.05 -7.34 -23.56
C GLU A 60 31.52 -7.46 -25.02
N ASP A 61 32.84 -7.52 -25.24
CA ASP A 61 33.43 -7.68 -26.58
C ASP A 61 32.98 -8.98 -27.27
N ALA A 62 32.80 -10.06 -26.49
CA ALA A 62 32.36 -11.35 -27.02
C ALA A 62 30.85 -11.35 -27.37
N LEU A 63 30.04 -10.52 -26.70
CA LEU A 63 28.61 -10.37 -27.01
C LEU A 63 28.39 -9.63 -28.34
N GLU A 64 29.27 -8.68 -28.71
CA GLU A 64 29.21 -7.98 -30.01
C GLU A 64 29.27 -8.98 -31.18
N ALA A 65 30.13 -10.00 -31.07
CA ALA A 65 30.24 -11.06 -32.08
C ALA A 65 28.96 -11.92 -32.22
N LEU A 66 28.11 -11.95 -31.18
CA LEU A 66 26.87 -12.73 -31.13
C LEU A 66 25.62 -11.90 -31.46
N GLU A 67 25.74 -10.59 -31.70
CA GLU A 67 24.63 -9.71 -32.10
C GLU A 67 23.79 -10.24 -33.28
N PRO A 68 24.36 -10.85 -34.34
CA PRO A 68 23.55 -11.41 -35.42
C PRO A 68 22.60 -12.52 -34.96
N ALA A 69 22.97 -13.24 -33.89
CA ALA A 69 22.17 -14.30 -33.31
C ALA A 69 21.05 -13.73 -32.40
N PHE A 70 21.35 -12.68 -31.65
CA PHE A 70 20.37 -12.00 -30.77
C PHE A 70 19.25 -11.31 -31.54
N ASN A 71 19.51 -10.88 -32.77
CA ASN A 71 18.52 -10.23 -33.64
C ASN A 71 17.63 -11.21 -34.43
N MET A 72 17.71 -12.52 -34.15
CA MET A 72 16.88 -13.50 -34.83
C MET A 72 15.40 -13.37 -34.43
N PRO A 73 14.46 -13.41 -35.39
CA PRO A 73 13.04 -13.32 -35.09
C PRO A 73 12.58 -14.53 -34.28
N GLY A 74 11.86 -14.27 -33.17
CA GLY A 74 11.33 -15.32 -32.29
C GLY A 74 12.26 -15.72 -31.14
N VAL A 75 13.46 -15.16 -31.05
CA VAL A 75 14.37 -15.36 -29.90
C VAL A 75 14.22 -14.19 -28.93
N THR A 76 13.92 -14.48 -27.66
CA THR A 76 13.89 -13.46 -26.59
C THR A 76 15.25 -13.38 -25.91
N VAL A 77 15.91 -12.22 -25.91
CA VAL A 77 17.19 -12.04 -25.22
C VAL A 77 16.98 -11.32 -23.89
N ILE A 78 17.50 -11.90 -22.82
CA ILE A 78 17.39 -11.40 -21.45
C ILE A 78 18.80 -11.20 -20.91
N PHE A 79 19.12 -9.98 -20.48
CA PHE A 79 20.37 -9.67 -19.79
C PHE A 79 20.12 -9.57 -18.29
N ASP A 80 20.97 -10.21 -17.50
CA ASP A 80 20.97 -10.10 -16.04
C ASP A 80 22.39 -9.86 -15.53
N GLU A 81 22.57 -8.89 -14.65
CA GLU A 81 23.88 -8.49 -14.14
C GLU A 81 24.44 -9.56 -13.18
N ALA A 82 25.65 -10.04 -13.48
CA ALA A 82 26.26 -11.17 -12.77
C ALA A 82 26.45 -10.87 -11.27
N GLU A 83 26.90 -9.66 -10.91
CA GLU A 83 27.07 -9.26 -9.51
C GLU A 83 25.74 -9.22 -8.75
N LEU A 84 24.67 -8.70 -9.37
CA LEU A 84 23.35 -8.64 -8.75
C LEU A 84 22.74 -10.03 -8.59
N THR A 85 22.92 -10.90 -9.58
CA THR A 85 22.47 -12.30 -9.50
C THR A 85 23.04 -12.99 -8.25
N VAL A 86 24.33 -12.79 -7.98
CA VAL A 86 25.02 -13.41 -6.82
C VAL A 86 24.53 -12.83 -5.50
N ARG A 87 24.31 -11.51 -5.43
CA ARG A 87 23.90 -10.82 -4.20
C ARG A 87 22.43 -11.04 -3.82
N ARG A 88 21.58 -11.49 -4.75
CA ARG A 88 20.14 -11.70 -4.50
C ARG A 88 19.91 -12.85 -3.53
N GLU A 89 19.15 -12.59 -2.47
CA GLU A 89 18.79 -13.59 -1.48
C GLU A 89 17.31 -13.50 -1.09
N GLY A 90 16.81 -14.57 -0.46
CA GLY A 90 15.48 -14.62 0.15
C GLY A 90 14.35 -14.20 -0.79
N TRP A 91 13.57 -13.20 -0.35
CA TRP A 91 12.41 -12.72 -1.08
C TRP A 91 12.76 -12.11 -2.45
N GLU A 92 13.91 -11.44 -2.57
CA GLU A 92 14.33 -10.84 -3.83
C GLU A 92 14.66 -11.89 -4.89
N ALA A 93 15.35 -12.96 -4.49
CA ALA A 93 15.65 -14.09 -5.37
C ALA A 93 14.35 -14.76 -5.88
N GLN A 94 13.39 -15.02 -4.99
CA GLN A 94 12.10 -15.63 -5.37
C GLN A 94 11.25 -14.73 -6.26
N ARG A 95 11.19 -13.43 -5.94
CA ARG A 95 10.53 -12.44 -6.80
C ARG A 95 11.18 -12.43 -8.17
N TRP A 96 12.51 -12.36 -8.23
CA TRP A 96 13.25 -12.34 -9.47
C TRP A 96 13.00 -13.59 -10.32
N VAL A 97 13.05 -14.80 -9.75
CA VAL A 97 12.73 -16.06 -10.45
C VAL A 97 11.36 -16.01 -11.11
N ARG A 98 10.34 -15.51 -10.40
CA ARG A 98 8.99 -15.37 -10.95
C ARG A 98 8.92 -14.33 -12.07
N HIS A 99 9.61 -13.21 -11.94
CA HIS A 99 9.72 -12.22 -13.02
C HIS A 99 10.49 -12.78 -14.23
N LEU A 100 11.52 -13.60 -14.00
CA LEU A 100 12.25 -14.31 -15.05
C LEU A 100 11.31 -15.30 -15.77
N ALA A 101 10.55 -16.09 -15.03
CA ALA A 101 9.55 -17.00 -15.58
C ALA A 101 8.52 -16.25 -16.44
N ALA A 102 8.02 -15.11 -15.96
CA ALA A 102 7.06 -14.29 -16.71
C ALA A 102 7.65 -13.77 -18.04
N LYS A 103 8.91 -13.31 -18.03
CA LYS A 103 9.63 -12.88 -19.25
C LYS A 103 9.85 -14.04 -20.22
N LEU A 104 10.26 -15.21 -19.72
CA LEU A 104 10.50 -16.39 -20.56
C LEU A 104 9.22 -16.92 -21.22
N HIS A 105 8.07 -16.80 -20.56
CA HIS A 105 6.78 -17.24 -21.08
C HIS A 105 5.96 -16.14 -21.76
N GLY A 106 6.48 -14.91 -21.82
CA GLY A 106 5.83 -13.79 -22.50
C GLY A 106 4.54 -13.29 -21.83
N HIS A 107 4.39 -13.47 -20.52
CA HIS A 107 3.25 -12.94 -19.75
C HIS A 107 3.69 -11.91 -18.70
N ALA A 108 2.75 -11.09 -18.23
CA ALA A 108 2.99 -10.10 -17.19
C ALA A 108 2.60 -10.56 -15.78
N ASP A 109 2.06 -11.78 -15.64
CA ASP A 109 1.70 -12.31 -14.33
C ASP A 109 2.95 -12.67 -13.52
N VAL A 110 3.15 -11.92 -12.46
CA VAL A 110 4.24 -12.04 -11.51
C VAL A 110 3.69 -12.04 -10.10
N LEU A 111 2.53 -12.64 -9.87
CA LEU A 111 1.99 -12.74 -8.52
C LEU A 111 2.26 -14.13 -7.90
N PRO A 112 2.40 -14.26 -6.57
CA PRO A 112 2.66 -15.56 -5.96
C PRO A 112 1.39 -16.43 -6.04
N PRO A 113 1.50 -17.77 -6.06
CA PRO A 113 0.33 -18.64 -5.95
C PRO A 113 -0.52 -18.24 -4.74
N GLY A 114 -1.85 -18.15 -4.91
CA GLY A 114 -2.80 -17.67 -3.89
C GLY A 114 -3.14 -16.17 -3.94
N THR A 115 -2.68 -15.44 -4.95
CA THR A 115 -3.11 -14.05 -5.25
C THR A 115 -3.85 -13.93 -6.59
N GLU A 116 -4.11 -15.07 -7.21
CA GLU A 116 -5.11 -15.17 -8.26
C GLU A 116 -6.42 -14.56 -7.76
N SER A 117 -7.06 -13.75 -8.60
CA SER A 117 -8.38 -13.22 -8.26
C SER A 117 -9.32 -14.40 -8.11
N GLU A 118 -9.68 -14.75 -6.88
CA GLU A 118 -10.75 -15.71 -6.64
C GLU A 118 -11.96 -15.22 -7.43
N PRO A 119 -12.55 -16.03 -8.32
CA PRO A 119 -13.81 -15.67 -8.94
C PRO A 119 -14.75 -15.35 -7.79
N ALA A 120 -15.33 -14.15 -7.80
CA ALA A 120 -16.18 -13.70 -6.72
C ALA A 120 -17.26 -14.77 -6.48
N LEU A 121 -17.10 -15.56 -5.41
CA LEU A 121 -18.14 -16.44 -4.88
C LEU A 121 -19.19 -15.60 -4.14
N GLN A 122 -19.45 -14.40 -4.65
CA GLN A 122 -20.61 -13.64 -4.24
C GLN A 122 -21.80 -14.32 -4.94
N PRO A 123 -22.76 -14.88 -4.20
CA PRO A 123 -24.02 -15.29 -4.81
C PRO A 123 -24.61 -14.04 -5.46
N GLU A 124 -24.64 -14.03 -6.79
CA GLU A 124 -25.36 -13.02 -7.56
C GLU A 124 -26.80 -12.96 -7.02
N PRO A 125 -27.31 -11.76 -6.64
CA PRO A 125 -28.71 -11.59 -6.32
C PRO A 125 -29.53 -12.19 -7.47
N GLY A 126 -30.42 -13.12 -7.15
CA GLY A 126 -30.97 -14.10 -8.07
C GLY A 126 -31.41 -13.55 -9.43
N LEU A 127 -31.22 -14.40 -10.46
CA LEU A 127 -31.75 -14.25 -11.83
C LEU A 127 -32.96 -13.31 -11.85
N THR A 128 -32.82 -12.18 -12.54
CA THR A 128 -33.95 -11.31 -12.86
C THR A 128 -34.96 -12.13 -13.65
N LEU A 129 -35.97 -12.65 -12.94
CA LEU A 129 -37.14 -13.23 -13.55
C LEU A 129 -37.83 -12.08 -14.28
N ALA A 130 -37.63 -12.00 -15.59
CA ALA A 130 -38.41 -11.12 -16.45
C ALA A 130 -39.89 -11.27 -16.05
N PRO A 131 -40.65 -10.18 -15.90
CA PRO A 131 -42.00 -10.23 -15.39
C PRO A 131 -42.83 -11.13 -16.32
N ARG A 132 -43.02 -12.38 -15.88
CA ARG A 132 -43.96 -13.28 -16.53
C ARG A 132 -45.32 -12.66 -16.32
N GLN A 133 -46.01 -12.42 -17.42
CA GLN A 133 -47.39 -11.95 -17.42
C GLN A 133 -48.20 -12.98 -16.63
N HIS A 134 -48.52 -12.66 -15.38
CA HIS A 134 -49.39 -13.48 -14.56
C HIS A 134 -50.79 -13.30 -15.12
N SER A 135 -51.24 -14.25 -15.93
CA SER A 135 -52.67 -14.44 -16.14
C SER A 135 -53.23 -15.09 -14.88
N ASP A 136 -54.31 -14.55 -14.32
CA ASP A 136 -55.01 -15.06 -13.12
C ASP A 136 -55.42 -16.54 -13.19
N LEU A 137 -55.20 -17.21 -14.32
CA LEU A 137 -55.47 -18.63 -14.56
C LEU A 137 -54.38 -19.60 -14.03
N GLN A 138 -53.29 -19.12 -13.42
CA GLN A 138 -52.20 -19.98 -12.92
C GLN A 138 -52.14 -20.14 -11.39
N LEU A 139 -52.98 -19.42 -10.62
CA LEU A 139 -52.87 -19.39 -9.16
C LEU A 139 -53.07 -20.78 -8.52
N ASP A 140 -54.04 -21.56 -9.02
CA ASP A 140 -54.31 -22.91 -8.51
C ASP A 140 -53.13 -23.86 -8.77
N GLN A 141 -52.49 -23.77 -9.93
CA GLN A 141 -51.30 -24.57 -10.25
C GLN A 141 -50.09 -24.20 -9.37
N HIS A 142 -49.96 -22.91 -9.03
CA HIS A 142 -48.90 -22.45 -8.13
C HIS A 142 -49.17 -22.84 -6.67
N LEU A 143 -50.44 -22.84 -6.23
CA LEU A 143 -50.83 -23.32 -4.90
C LEU A 143 -50.56 -24.82 -4.73
N GLU A 144 -50.86 -25.62 -5.75
CA GLU A 144 -50.63 -27.07 -5.71
C GLU A 144 -49.13 -27.42 -5.76
N ALA A 145 -48.35 -26.70 -6.58
CA ALA A 145 -46.89 -26.84 -6.60
C ALA A 145 -46.24 -26.39 -5.27
N ALA A 146 -46.74 -25.32 -4.66
CA ALA A 146 -46.26 -24.83 -3.37
C ALA A 146 -46.61 -25.80 -2.23
N ALA A 147 -47.79 -26.41 -2.24
CA ALA A 147 -48.18 -27.42 -1.27
C ALA A 147 -47.25 -28.64 -1.31
N HIS A 148 -46.82 -29.05 -2.52
CA HIS A 148 -45.89 -30.17 -2.67
C HIS A 148 -44.46 -29.81 -2.24
N ALA A 149 -44.02 -28.58 -2.52
CA ALA A 149 -42.72 -28.08 -2.08
C ALA A 149 -42.63 -27.91 -0.56
N PHE A 150 -43.74 -27.56 0.10
CA PHE A 150 -43.82 -27.36 1.55
C PHE A 150 -43.44 -28.63 2.33
N GLU A 151 -43.80 -29.82 1.84
CA GLU A 151 -43.44 -31.08 2.49
C GLU A 151 -41.93 -31.38 2.48
N SER A 152 -41.19 -30.77 1.56
CA SER A 152 -39.74 -30.93 1.42
C SER A 152 -38.91 -29.87 2.15
N MET A 153 -39.57 -28.80 2.63
CA MET A 153 -38.88 -27.74 3.36
C MET A 153 -38.65 -28.13 4.82
N PRO A 154 -37.40 -28.11 5.32
CA PRO A 154 -37.14 -28.30 6.74
C PRO A 154 -37.85 -27.22 7.55
N GLY A 155 -38.71 -27.61 8.49
CA GLY A 155 -39.39 -26.65 9.36
C GLY A 155 -38.42 -26.00 10.36
N ASP A 156 -38.69 -24.75 10.74
CA ASP A 156 -37.91 -23.95 11.71
C ASP A 156 -37.97 -24.49 13.16
N ALA A 157 -38.50 -25.69 13.38
CA ALA A 157 -38.51 -26.36 14.67
C ALA A 157 -37.10 -26.58 15.26
N MET A 158 -36.04 -26.46 14.43
CA MET A 158 -34.65 -26.51 14.89
C MET A 158 -34.18 -25.23 15.63
N PHE A 159 -34.92 -24.12 15.58
CA PHE A 159 -34.53 -22.87 16.25
C PHE A 159 -35.42 -22.47 17.45
N THR A 160 -36.51 -23.19 17.72
CA THR A 160 -37.34 -22.98 18.92
C THR A 160 -36.71 -23.63 20.15
N ARG A 161 -35.77 -22.92 20.78
CA ARG A 161 -35.40 -23.15 22.18
C ARG A 161 -36.62 -22.83 23.04
N ALA A 162 -37.15 -23.84 23.72
CA ALA A 162 -38.24 -23.70 24.68
C ALA A 162 -37.90 -22.63 25.73
N ALA A 163 -38.63 -21.52 25.68
CA ALA A 163 -38.72 -20.55 26.75
C ALA A 163 -40.20 -20.49 27.13
N ASP A 164 -40.58 -21.28 28.14
CA ASP A 164 -41.69 -20.90 29.00
C ASP A 164 -41.38 -19.50 29.51
N HIS A 165 -42.20 -18.51 29.20
CA HIS A 165 -42.63 -17.50 30.17
C HIS A 165 -43.82 -16.69 29.63
N SER A 166 -44.91 -16.85 30.37
CA SER A 166 -46.14 -16.07 30.37
C SER A 166 -45.94 -14.57 30.20
N GLU A 167 -46.75 -14.00 29.31
CA GLU A 167 -46.95 -12.57 29.09
C GLU A 167 -47.42 -11.86 30.37
N THR A 168 -46.80 -10.72 30.71
CA THR A 168 -47.56 -9.55 31.21
C THR A 168 -46.84 -8.24 30.85
N SER A 169 -47.64 -7.36 30.22
CA SER A 169 -47.43 -5.99 29.75
C SER A 169 -46.79 -4.99 30.73
N ALA A 170 -45.98 -4.05 30.22
CA ALA A 170 -46.15 -2.60 30.43
C ALA A 170 -45.29 -1.76 29.47
N ALA A 171 -45.89 -0.67 28.98
CA ALA A 171 -45.42 0.25 27.94
C ALA A 171 -44.36 1.27 28.41
N ALA A 172 -43.55 1.78 27.46
CA ALA A 172 -43.19 3.20 27.35
C ALA A 172 -42.45 3.51 26.03
N ASP A 173 -43.17 4.19 25.14
CA ASP A 173 -42.77 5.37 24.36
C ASP A 173 -41.37 5.44 23.71
N LYS A 174 -41.33 5.15 22.41
CA LYS A 174 -40.42 5.78 21.44
C LYS A 174 -41.22 6.04 20.15
N PRO A 175 -41.12 7.22 19.51
CA PRO A 175 -41.75 7.42 18.21
C PRO A 175 -41.05 6.55 17.19
N SER A 176 -41.66 5.40 16.90
CA SER A 176 -41.37 4.64 15.69
C SER A 176 -41.89 5.45 14.51
N LEU A 177 -41.04 5.69 13.52
CA LEU A 177 -41.46 6.13 12.20
C LEU A 177 -42.40 5.07 11.64
N THR A 178 -43.70 5.30 11.78
CA THR A 178 -44.72 4.51 11.11
C THR A 178 -44.73 4.95 9.66
N LEU A 179 -44.15 4.12 8.78
CA LEU A 179 -44.39 4.25 7.35
C LEU A 179 -45.90 4.10 7.15
N GLY A 180 -46.55 5.17 6.72
CA GLY A 180 -47.98 5.18 6.45
C GLY A 180 -48.38 4.15 5.40
N ASP A 181 -49.64 3.76 5.45
CA ASP A 181 -50.30 2.80 4.56
C ASP A 181 -49.98 3.05 3.08
N SER A 182 -49.26 2.11 2.46
CA SER A 182 -48.75 2.15 1.08
C SER A 182 -49.85 2.22 0.02
N SER A 183 -51.11 2.07 0.43
CA SER A 183 -52.30 2.05 -0.43
C SER A 183 -52.66 3.41 -1.05
N THR A 184 -51.95 4.49 -0.70
CA THR A 184 -52.20 5.87 -1.20
C THR A 184 -51.14 6.38 -2.18
N TRP A 185 -50.14 5.57 -2.52
CA TRP A 185 -49.04 5.99 -3.39
C TRP A 185 -49.41 5.74 -4.85
N GLY A 186 -50.27 6.61 -5.40
CA GLY A 186 -50.57 6.69 -6.82
C GLY A 186 -49.58 7.59 -7.55
N LEU A 187 -49.19 7.20 -8.77
CA LEU A 187 -48.37 8.03 -9.66
C LEU A 187 -49.15 9.32 -9.99
N VAL A 188 -48.61 10.46 -9.54
CA VAL A 188 -49.07 11.79 -10.00
C VAL A 188 -48.42 12.10 -11.34
N ASP A 189 -49.24 12.38 -12.34
CA ASP A 189 -48.85 12.46 -13.77
C ASP A 189 -48.24 13.82 -14.17
N GLU A 190 -47.97 14.72 -13.23
CA GLU A 190 -47.33 16.01 -13.51
C GLU A 190 -46.24 16.34 -12.47
N VAL A 191 -44.98 16.11 -12.86
CA VAL A 191 -43.82 16.69 -12.18
C VAL A 191 -43.53 18.05 -12.82
N ALA A 192 -43.93 19.13 -12.15
CA ALA A 192 -43.52 20.48 -12.53
C ALA A 192 -42.03 20.68 -12.23
N VAL A 193 -41.18 20.60 -13.26
CA VAL A 193 -39.75 20.92 -13.14
C VAL A 193 -39.59 22.44 -13.01
N VAL A 194 -39.34 22.91 -11.78
CA VAL A 194 -39.00 24.31 -11.52
C VAL A 194 -37.53 24.54 -11.88
N VAL A 195 -37.28 24.98 -13.11
CA VAL A 195 -35.97 25.52 -13.52
C VAL A 195 -35.81 26.90 -12.90
N ARG A 196 -34.93 27.02 -11.90
CA ARG A 196 -34.52 28.32 -11.35
C ARG A 196 -33.33 28.85 -12.16
N PRO A 197 -33.43 30.00 -12.83
CA PRO A 197 -32.27 30.63 -13.45
C PRO A 197 -31.28 31.05 -12.35
N ARG A 198 -29.99 30.75 -12.55
CA ARG A 198 -28.91 31.23 -11.68
C ARG A 198 -28.73 32.74 -11.92
N THR A 199 -28.99 33.52 -10.88
CA THR A 199 -28.63 34.95 -10.85
C THR A 199 -27.11 35.08 -10.74
N GLU A 200 -26.51 35.94 -11.56
CA GLU A 200 -25.09 36.28 -11.43
C GLU A 200 -24.82 36.93 -10.07
N VAL A 201 -23.70 36.52 -9.46
CA VAL A 201 -23.30 36.98 -8.13
C VAL A 201 -22.70 38.37 -8.25
N ASP A 202 -23.38 39.37 -7.69
CA ASP A 202 -22.88 40.75 -7.60
C ASP A 202 -21.80 40.85 -6.51
N VAL A 203 -20.55 40.77 -6.94
CA VAL A 203 -19.35 40.89 -6.09
C VAL A 203 -19.23 42.26 -5.40
N ALA A 204 -19.93 43.30 -5.88
CA ALA A 204 -19.92 44.62 -5.26
C ALA A 204 -20.82 44.72 -4.01
N ALA A 205 -21.72 43.76 -3.80
CA ALA A 205 -22.56 43.66 -2.60
C ALA A 205 -21.84 43.01 -1.41
N LEU A 206 -20.62 42.49 -1.60
CA LEU A 206 -19.78 41.99 -0.51
C LEU A 206 -19.25 43.17 0.30
N SER A 207 -19.99 43.55 1.34
CA SER A 207 -19.60 44.62 2.27
C SER A 207 -18.31 44.24 3.00
N THR A 208 -17.19 44.83 2.59
CA THR A 208 -15.87 44.74 3.24
C THR A 208 -15.75 45.66 4.45
N GLY A 209 -16.81 46.38 4.83
CA GLY A 209 -16.82 47.41 5.87
C GLY A 209 -16.65 46.93 7.31
N GLY A 210 -16.44 45.63 7.53
CA GLY A 210 -16.16 45.03 8.85
C GLY A 210 -14.88 44.19 8.91
N LEU A 211 -14.10 44.12 7.83
CA LEU A 211 -12.84 43.38 7.81
C LEU A 211 -11.72 44.30 8.33
N SER A 212 -11.64 44.41 9.65
CA SER A 212 -10.43 44.88 10.32
C SER A 212 -9.40 43.77 10.24
N LEU A 213 -8.23 44.04 9.66
CA LEU A 213 -7.04 43.24 9.91
C LEU A 213 -6.69 43.42 11.39
N VAL A 214 -7.28 42.56 12.22
CA VAL A 214 -6.69 42.28 13.52
C VAL A 214 -5.42 41.54 13.18
N ASP A 215 -4.26 42.14 13.46
CA ASP A 215 -3.05 41.35 13.67
C ASP A 215 -3.43 40.33 14.75
N LEU A 216 -3.80 39.14 14.31
CA LEU A 216 -3.89 37.99 15.16
C LEU A 216 -2.46 37.79 15.64
N GLU A 217 -2.14 38.37 16.80
CA GLU A 217 -1.15 37.82 17.70
C GLU A 217 -1.66 36.41 18.06
N GLN A 218 -1.54 35.49 17.10
CA GLN A 218 -1.69 34.06 17.28
C GLN A 218 -0.44 33.62 18.05
N SER A 219 -0.48 33.81 19.36
CA SER A 219 0.13 32.87 20.29
C SER A 219 -0.65 31.55 20.26
N GLY A 220 -0.77 30.96 19.06
CA GLY A 220 -1.21 29.58 18.90
C GLY A 220 -0.11 28.67 19.40
N GLU A 221 -0.43 27.70 20.25
CA GLU A 221 0.52 26.69 20.66
C GLU A 221 1.12 26.03 19.41
N VAL A 222 2.44 26.14 19.28
CA VAL A 222 3.16 25.58 18.14
C VAL A 222 3.02 24.07 18.19
N THR A 223 2.24 23.52 17.27
CA THR A 223 1.93 22.08 17.25
C THR A 223 2.98 21.36 16.42
N GLY A 224 3.67 20.40 17.03
CA GLY A 224 4.66 19.57 16.38
C GLY A 224 4.09 18.30 15.75
N ALA A 225 4.99 17.42 15.33
CA ALA A 225 4.65 16.16 14.67
C ALA A 225 5.63 15.04 15.04
N VAL A 226 5.22 13.80 14.78
CA VAL A 226 6.09 12.62 14.88
C VAL A 226 6.66 12.34 13.49
N LEU A 227 7.96 12.56 13.29
CA LEU A 227 8.66 12.17 12.07
C LEU A 227 9.22 10.76 12.21
N VAL A 228 8.78 9.85 11.36
CA VAL A 228 9.25 8.46 11.24
C VAL A 228 10.12 8.35 10.01
N MET A 229 11.39 8.00 10.21
CA MET A 229 12.35 7.76 9.13
C MET A 229 12.62 6.26 9.01
N ALA A 230 12.57 5.74 7.80
CA ALA A 230 12.85 4.34 7.51
C ALA A 230 13.44 4.16 6.08
N GLY A 231 13.92 2.96 5.78
CA GLY A 231 14.42 2.57 4.46
C GLY A 231 14.19 1.09 4.20
N ILE A 232 15.25 0.33 3.89
CA ILE A 232 15.13 -1.11 3.66
C ILE A 232 14.66 -1.83 4.95
N GLY A 233 13.63 -2.67 4.82
CA GLY A 233 12.91 -3.27 5.95
C GLY A 233 11.98 -2.32 6.70
N GLY A 234 11.94 -1.05 6.31
CA GLY A 234 11.07 -0.01 6.86
C GLY A 234 9.57 -0.29 6.78
N PRO A 235 9.01 -0.86 5.68
CA PRO A 235 7.57 -1.08 5.57
C PRO A 235 6.99 -1.94 6.71
N ASP A 236 7.69 -2.99 7.16
CA ASP A 236 7.24 -3.81 8.28
C ASP A 236 7.34 -3.06 9.61
N ALA A 237 8.44 -2.33 9.83
CA ALA A 237 8.64 -1.54 11.04
C ALA A 237 7.56 -0.45 11.17
N ILE A 238 7.24 0.26 10.08
CA ILE A 238 6.16 1.25 10.03
C ILE A 238 4.80 0.55 10.25
N ARG A 239 4.55 -0.60 9.61
CA ARG A 239 3.30 -1.37 9.81
C ARG A 239 3.07 -1.68 11.29
N ARG A 240 4.11 -2.16 11.99
CA ARG A 240 4.07 -2.51 13.41
C ARG A 240 3.87 -1.29 14.30
N LEU A 241 4.54 -0.17 14.00
CA LEU A 241 4.35 1.11 14.68
C LEU A 241 2.90 1.59 14.54
N LEU A 242 2.40 1.71 13.30
CA LEU A 242 1.08 2.26 13.02
C LEU A 242 -0.08 1.38 13.51
N ALA A 243 0.10 0.06 13.53
CA ALA A 243 -0.88 -0.88 14.09
C ALA A 243 -1.01 -0.77 15.62
N ALA A 244 0.01 -0.24 16.30
CA ALA A 244 0.04 -0.07 17.75
C ALA A 244 -0.32 1.36 18.21
N LEU A 245 -0.47 2.31 17.28
CA LEU A 245 -0.93 3.67 17.60
C LEU A 245 -2.45 3.70 17.78
N PRO A 246 -2.97 4.44 18.78
CA PRO A 246 -4.40 4.53 19.01
C PRO A 246 -5.09 5.45 17.98
N SER A 247 -6.39 5.26 17.77
CA SER A 247 -7.19 6.01 16.79
C SER A 247 -7.36 7.50 17.10
N ASP A 248 -7.14 7.90 18.35
CA ASP A 248 -7.28 9.24 18.90
C ASP A 248 -5.92 9.91 19.16
N PHE A 249 -4.84 9.36 18.59
CA PHE A 249 -3.49 9.93 18.73
C PHE A 249 -3.45 11.41 18.25
N PRO A 250 -3.07 12.37 19.11
CA PRO A 250 -3.35 13.80 18.89
C PRO A 250 -2.27 14.53 18.06
N ARG A 251 -1.30 13.81 17.50
CA ARG A 251 -0.24 14.39 16.65
C ARG A 251 -0.27 13.79 15.26
N ALA A 252 0.18 14.56 14.27
CA ALA A 252 0.40 14.03 12.94
C ALA A 252 1.64 13.13 12.93
N VAL A 253 1.58 12.05 12.15
CA VAL A 253 2.73 11.16 11.92
C VAL A 253 3.21 11.34 10.49
N LEU A 254 4.44 11.82 10.32
CA LEU A 254 5.08 12.05 9.04
C LEU A 254 6.01 10.87 8.75
N VAL A 255 5.69 10.04 7.77
CA VAL A 255 6.48 8.87 7.39
C VAL A 255 7.32 9.22 6.17
N ARG A 256 8.64 9.23 6.35
CA ARG A 256 9.60 9.41 5.27
C ARG A 256 10.36 8.11 5.04
N MET A 257 10.28 7.61 3.81
CA MET A 257 10.98 6.41 3.37
C MET A 257 11.35 6.56 1.91
N THR A 258 12.63 6.44 1.59
CA THR A 258 13.11 6.49 0.20
C THR A 258 12.53 5.31 -0.56
N LEU A 259 11.78 5.64 -1.62
CA LEU A 259 11.05 4.69 -2.46
C LEU A 259 11.25 5.08 -3.91
N ASP A 260 11.54 4.10 -4.76
CA ASP A 260 11.69 4.35 -6.19
C ASP A 260 10.31 4.48 -6.88
N GLY A 261 10.30 4.97 -8.12
CA GLY A 261 9.24 4.74 -9.12
C GLY A 261 7.77 4.65 -8.65
N GLY A 262 7.24 5.69 -8.01
CA GLY A 262 5.79 5.84 -7.76
C GLY A 262 5.22 4.93 -6.66
N GLN A 263 6.05 4.33 -5.82
CA GLN A 263 5.65 3.32 -4.84
C GLN A 263 4.97 3.89 -3.58
N TYR A 264 5.00 5.22 -3.39
CA TYR A 264 4.37 5.87 -2.24
C TYR A 264 2.85 5.60 -2.15
N GLY A 265 2.15 5.51 -3.29
CA GLY A 265 0.73 5.15 -3.31
C GLY A 265 0.46 3.70 -2.84
N ASN A 266 1.39 2.78 -3.09
CA ASN A 266 1.32 1.41 -2.55
C ASN A 266 1.49 1.43 -1.03
N LEU A 267 2.49 2.18 -0.55
CA LEU A 267 2.75 2.32 0.88
C LEU A 267 1.54 2.91 1.61
N VAL A 268 0.93 3.98 1.09
CA VAL A 268 -0.30 4.58 1.64
C VAL A 268 -1.41 3.53 1.77
N ARG A 269 -1.67 2.75 0.70
CA ARG A 269 -2.68 1.68 0.74
C ARG A 269 -2.35 0.58 1.74
N GLN A 270 -1.08 0.20 1.85
CA GLN A 270 -0.64 -0.85 2.78
C GLN A 270 -0.74 -0.39 4.24
N MET A 271 -0.28 0.82 4.54
CA MET A 271 -0.34 1.40 5.87
C MET A 271 -1.79 1.71 6.29
N GLY A 272 -2.62 2.19 5.37
CA GLY A 272 -4.03 2.45 5.62
C GLY A 272 -4.86 1.20 5.97
N ARG A 273 -4.40 0.00 5.61
CA ARG A 273 -5.05 -1.26 6.03
C ARG A 273 -4.80 -1.62 7.49
N VAL A 274 -3.73 -1.11 8.10
CA VAL A 274 -3.31 -1.49 9.46
C VAL A 274 -3.42 -0.35 10.46
N SER A 275 -3.37 0.91 10.00
CA SER A 275 -3.44 2.07 10.86
C SER A 275 -4.89 2.38 11.22
N ALA A 276 -5.12 2.71 12.49
CA ALA A 276 -6.40 3.27 12.92
C ALA A 276 -6.56 4.75 12.51
N LEU A 277 -5.45 5.44 12.24
CA LEU A 277 -5.43 6.82 11.75
C LEU A 277 -5.55 6.84 10.21
N PRO A 278 -6.21 7.85 9.63
CA PRO A 278 -6.23 8.02 8.18
C PRO A 278 -4.81 8.21 7.63
N VAL A 279 -4.47 7.46 6.58
CA VAL A 279 -3.18 7.52 5.89
C VAL A 279 -3.35 8.16 4.52
N GLU A 280 -2.59 9.22 4.24
CA GLU A 280 -2.60 9.90 2.95
C GLU A 280 -1.18 10.26 2.47
N LEU A 281 -1.04 10.62 1.20
CA LEU A 281 0.19 11.16 0.64
C LEU A 281 0.25 12.66 0.95
N GLY A 282 1.39 13.16 1.44
CA GLY A 282 1.59 14.60 1.63
C GLY A 282 1.76 15.33 0.31
N GLU A 283 1.07 16.46 0.15
CA GLU A 283 1.14 17.30 -1.05
C GLU A 283 1.75 18.67 -0.75
N PRO A 284 2.58 19.26 -1.63
CA PRO A 284 3.11 20.60 -1.42
C PRO A 284 2.02 21.65 -1.18
N GLY A 285 2.19 22.49 -0.15
CA GLY A 285 1.24 23.52 0.25
C GLY A 285 0.09 23.03 1.14
N GLN A 286 -0.06 21.71 1.32
CA GLN A 286 -1.06 21.15 2.24
C GLN A 286 -0.64 21.41 3.70
N VAL A 287 -1.61 21.84 4.52
CA VAL A 287 -1.43 22.00 5.97
C VAL A 287 -1.47 20.64 6.65
N VAL A 288 -0.53 20.40 7.56
CA VAL A 288 -0.43 19.17 8.36
C VAL A 288 -1.52 19.19 9.43
N VAL A 289 -2.46 18.26 9.30
CA VAL A 289 -3.55 18.06 10.27
C VAL A 289 -3.20 16.95 11.26
N ALA A 290 -3.43 17.20 12.56
CA ALA A 290 -3.26 16.21 13.63
C ALA A 290 -4.18 14.98 13.46
N GLY A 291 -3.82 13.85 14.07
CA GLY A 291 -4.62 12.61 13.99
C GLY A 291 -4.59 11.95 12.61
N LYS A 292 -3.56 12.24 11.79
CA LYS A 292 -3.35 11.64 10.47
C LYS A 292 -1.92 11.16 10.31
N VAL A 293 -1.75 10.19 9.41
CA VAL A 293 -0.45 9.73 8.93
C VAL A 293 -0.25 10.25 7.51
N TYR A 294 0.87 10.91 7.27
CA TYR A 294 1.28 11.37 5.96
C TYR A 294 2.49 10.59 5.49
N VAL A 295 2.43 10.01 4.30
CA VAL A 295 3.60 9.49 3.60
C VAL A 295 4.21 10.63 2.80
N LEU A 296 5.50 10.90 3.02
CA LEU A 296 6.22 11.99 2.39
C LEU A 296 7.03 11.43 1.22
N SER A 297 7.00 12.12 0.08
CA SER A 297 7.98 11.89 -0.99
C SER A 297 9.34 12.45 -0.59
N ASP A 298 10.40 12.04 -1.29
CA ASP A 298 11.77 12.41 -0.95
C ASP A 298 12.04 13.93 -1.06
N GLU A 299 11.27 14.62 -1.90
CA GLU A 299 11.40 16.06 -2.11
C GLU A 299 10.57 16.87 -1.11
N LEU A 300 9.72 16.23 -0.29
CA LEU A 300 8.81 16.93 0.60
C LEU A 300 9.48 17.28 1.94
N GLY A 301 9.34 18.53 2.32
CA GLY A 301 9.70 19.09 3.63
C GLY A 301 8.48 19.56 4.39
N VAL A 302 8.73 20.19 5.54
CA VAL A 302 7.73 20.94 6.29
C VAL A 302 8.28 22.33 6.61
N GLN A 303 7.38 23.29 6.76
CA GLN A 303 7.69 24.61 7.31
C GLN A 303 6.60 25.00 8.31
N GLN A 304 6.95 25.83 9.30
CA GLN A 304 5.93 26.47 10.12
C GLN A 304 5.28 27.62 9.36
N HIS A 305 3.95 27.66 9.39
CA HIS A 305 3.14 28.75 8.89
C HIS A 305 1.99 29.01 9.86
N ALA A 306 1.96 30.18 10.48
CA ALA A 306 0.93 30.59 11.45
C ALA A 306 0.68 29.58 12.58
N GLY A 307 1.76 29.01 13.16
CA GLY A 307 1.69 28.05 14.27
C GLY A 307 1.35 26.61 13.86
N ALA A 308 1.04 26.36 12.59
CA ALA A 308 0.82 25.03 12.03
C ALA A 308 1.98 24.62 11.11
N LEU A 309 2.17 23.32 10.91
CA LEU A 309 3.09 22.81 9.90
C LEU A 309 2.38 22.75 8.54
N ALA A 310 3.09 23.08 7.47
CA ALA A 310 2.65 22.91 6.10
C ALA A 310 3.75 22.26 5.26
N PHE A 311 3.36 21.41 4.31
CA PHE A 311 4.30 20.73 3.43
C PHE A 311 4.89 21.69 2.39
N VAL A 312 6.17 21.53 2.11
CA VAL A 312 6.90 22.31 1.10
C VAL A 312 7.66 21.39 0.16
N ALA A 313 7.77 21.78 -1.10
CA ALA A 313 8.55 21.03 -2.08
C ALA A 313 10.05 21.38 -2.01
N HIS A 314 10.90 20.48 -2.49
CA HIS A 314 12.36 20.62 -2.63
C HIS A 314 13.09 20.91 -1.31
N SER A 315 12.75 20.19 -0.24
CA SER A 315 13.44 20.30 1.04
C SER A 315 14.51 19.25 1.20
N ASP A 316 15.67 19.67 1.69
CA ASP A 316 16.68 18.76 2.22
C ASP A 316 16.14 18.01 3.46
N PRO A 317 16.43 16.71 3.62
CA PRO A 317 15.99 15.94 4.79
C PRO A 317 16.48 16.44 6.15
N ALA A 318 17.66 17.08 6.26
CA ALA A 318 18.06 17.68 7.54
C ALA A 318 17.26 18.95 7.84
N ALA A 319 16.93 19.73 6.80
CA ALA A 319 16.05 20.89 6.93
C ALA A 319 14.62 20.51 7.37
N LEU A 320 14.09 19.37 6.90
CA LEU A 320 12.82 18.80 7.39
C LEU A 320 12.84 18.61 8.91
N ILE A 321 13.90 18.00 9.44
CA ILE A 321 14.06 17.75 10.88
C ILE A 321 14.14 19.09 11.63
N ALA A 322 14.95 20.02 11.13
CA ALA A 322 15.17 21.33 11.76
C ALA A 322 13.91 22.22 11.76
N ALA A 323 12.97 22.00 10.84
CA ALA A 323 11.72 22.76 10.77
C ALA A 323 10.68 22.32 11.81
N LEU A 324 10.87 21.15 12.46
CA LEU A 324 9.95 20.65 13.47
C LEU A 324 10.07 21.45 14.78
N PRO A 325 8.95 21.83 15.43
CA PRO A 325 8.97 22.44 16.75
C PRO A 325 9.51 21.43 17.78
N ALA A 326 10.74 21.61 18.26
CA ALA A 326 11.43 20.61 19.08
C ALA A 326 10.62 20.17 20.32
N THR A 327 10.09 21.11 21.10
CA THR A 327 9.38 20.81 22.36
C THR A 327 8.14 19.93 22.20
N ASP A 328 7.52 19.93 21.02
CA ASP A 328 6.28 19.18 20.73
C ASP A 328 6.44 18.22 19.54
N SER A 329 7.68 17.84 19.20
CA SER A 329 7.95 16.89 18.10
C SER A 329 8.72 15.66 18.56
N ALA A 330 8.58 14.61 17.77
CA ALA A 330 9.32 13.37 17.94
C ALA A 330 9.99 12.96 16.63
N VAL A 331 11.15 12.33 16.71
CA VAL A 331 11.82 11.66 15.61
C VAL A 331 12.03 10.19 15.97
N LEU A 332 11.59 9.31 15.08
CA LEU A 332 11.82 7.88 15.16
C LEU A 332 12.73 7.43 14.00
N MET A 333 13.82 6.74 14.32
CA MET A 333 14.69 6.12 13.32
C MET A 333 14.53 4.61 13.34
N LEU A 334 13.80 4.09 12.35
CA LEU A 334 13.48 2.68 12.20
C LEU A 334 14.48 1.98 11.24
N SER A 335 14.23 0.71 10.95
CA SER A 335 15.02 -0.08 9.99
C SER A 335 15.26 0.66 8.67
N GLY A 336 16.53 0.76 8.28
CA GLY A 336 16.97 1.39 7.04
C GLY A 336 16.90 2.92 7.04
N ALA A 337 16.65 3.56 8.18
CA ALA A 337 16.71 5.02 8.27
C ALA A 337 18.12 5.53 7.90
N ASN A 338 18.20 6.65 7.18
CA ASN A 338 19.47 7.18 6.71
C ASN A 338 20.37 7.62 7.89
N GLU A 339 21.51 6.96 8.06
CA GLU A 339 22.48 7.23 9.14
C GLU A 339 23.03 8.67 9.10
N ALA A 340 23.06 9.31 7.93
CA ALA A 340 23.50 10.70 7.79
C ALA A 340 22.59 11.70 8.53
N LEU A 341 21.34 11.32 8.82
CA LEU A 341 20.37 12.18 9.50
C LEU A 341 20.39 12.04 11.02
N VAL A 342 21.25 11.17 11.56
CA VAL A 342 21.35 10.95 13.01
C VAL A 342 21.79 12.22 13.73
N ASP A 343 22.75 12.97 13.19
CA ASP A 343 23.25 14.20 13.83
C ASP A 343 22.19 15.31 13.86
N ALA A 344 21.42 15.46 12.77
CA ALA A 344 20.29 16.39 12.75
C ALA A 344 19.20 16.00 13.76
N SER A 345 18.95 14.70 13.91
CA SER A 345 17.98 14.17 14.87
C SER A 345 18.43 14.39 16.32
N LEU A 346 19.72 14.19 16.61
CA LEU A 346 20.32 14.50 17.91
C LEU A 346 20.23 15.99 18.22
N ALA A 347 20.51 16.86 17.25
CA ALA A 347 20.39 18.31 17.42
C ALA A 347 18.94 18.75 17.76
N LEU A 348 17.92 18.09 17.19
CA LEU A 348 16.52 18.32 17.58
C LEU A 348 16.27 17.85 19.02
N ALA A 349 16.82 16.70 19.41
CA ALA A 349 16.67 16.16 20.76
C ALA A 349 17.30 17.07 21.83
N GLU A 350 18.46 17.65 21.54
CA GLU A 350 19.11 18.66 22.40
C GLU A 350 18.25 19.91 22.62
N GLN A 351 17.34 20.21 21.68
CA GLN A 351 16.39 21.33 21.76
C GLN A 351 15.06 20.95 22.46
N GLY A 352 14.95 19.73 23.00
CA GLY A 352 13.76 19.24 23.69
C GLY A 352 12.87 18.30 22.87
N GLY A 353 13.29 17.97 21.64
CA GLY A 353 12.68 16.92 20.82
C GLY A 353 12.79 15.55 21.46
N TRP A 354 11.78 14.71 21.24
CA TRP A 354 11.89 13.30 21.62
C TRP A 354 12.51 12.50 20.48
N LEU A 355 13.54 11.70 20.79
CA LEU A 355 14.24 10.89 19.80
C LEU A 355 14.31 9.44 20.29
N ALA A 356 13.96 8.50 19.42
CA ALA A 356 14.14 7.09 19.69
C ALA A 356 14.48 6.29 18.41
N GLY A 357 15.16 5.16 18.60
CA GLY A 357 15.51 4.23 17.53
C GLY A 357 14.81 2.89 17.67
N GLN A 358 14.73 2.12 16.58
CA GLN A 358 14.30 0.73 16.65
C GLN A 358 15.37 -0.13 17.36
N SER A 359 14.96 -1.06 18.23
CA SER A 359 15.86 -2.06 18.80
C SER A 359 16.45 -2.97 17.72
N ALA A 360 17.61 -3.57 17.97
CA ALA A 360 18.25 -4.47 17.00
C ALA A 360 17.40 -5.71 16.67
N ASP A 361 16.57 -6.16 17.61
CA ASP A 361 15.71 -7.33 17.44
C ASP A 361 14.61 -7.08 16.39
N GLY A 362 14.73 -7.78 15.25
CA GLY A 362 13.80 -7.61 14.13
C GLY A 362 14.00 -6.31 13.34
N CYS A 363 15.15 -5.64 13.50
CA CYS A 363 15.57 -4.54 12.64
C CYS A 363 16.42 -5.10 11.49
N TYR A 364 15.98 -4.87 10.25
CA TYR A 364 16.66 -5.43 9.07
C TYR A 364 17.96 -4.68 8.78
N ASP A 365 17.91 -3.34 8.81
CA ASP A 365 19.07 -2.47 8.68
C ASP A 365 19.16 -1.55 9.91
N PRO A 366 20.04 -1.88 10.88
CA PRO A 366 20.12 -1.17 12.14
C PRO A 366 21.09 0.02 12.14
N ALA A 367 21.68 0.43 11.01
CA ALA A 367 22.79 1.41 11.01
C ALA A 367 22.51 2.68 11.83
N ALA A 368 21.44 3.41 11.52
CA ALA A 368 21.04 4.62 12.25
C ALA A 368 20.65 4.32 13.70
N ALA A 369 19.84 3.27 13.92
CA ALA A 369 19.34 2.94 15.26
C ALA A 369 20.46 2.46 16.21
N ALA A 370 21.44 1.73 15.70
CA ALA A 370 22.63 1.32 16.44
C ALA A 370 23.53 2.52 16.79
N ARG A 371 23.60 3.54 15.92
CA ARG A 371 24.27 4.80 16.24
C ARG A 371 23.56 5.55 17.36
N LEU A 372 22.22 5.60 17.36
CA LEU A 372 21.43 6.16 18.46
C LEU A 372 21.64 5.39 19.78
N ALA A 373 21.60 4.06 19.74
CA ALA A 373 21.83 3.23 20.93
C ALA A 373 23.21 3.49 21.56
N ARG A 374 24.26 3.66 20.75
CA ARG A 374 25.61 4.01 21.23
C ARG A 374 25.68 5.38 21.91
N GLN A 375 24.78 6.31 21.57
CA GLN A 375 24.64 7.62 22.21
C GLN A 375 23.73 7.57 23.45
N GLY A 376 23.28 6.39 23.88
CA GLY A 376 22.40 6.22 25.03
C GLY A 376 20.95 6.67 24.77
N ILE A 377 20.58 6.87 23.51
CA ILE A 377 19.20 7.20 23.12
C ILE A 377 18.31 5.96 23.31
N LEU A 378 17.04 6.20 23.67
CA LEU A 378 16.04 5.15 23.83
C LEU A 378 15.94 4.32 22.54
N THR A 379 15.95 2.99 22.70
CA THR A 379 15.59 2.07 21.62
C THR A 379 14.54 1.09 22.10
N GLY A 380 13.68 0.66 21.19
CA GLY A 380 12.59 -0.27 21.48
C GLY A 380 12.04 -0.90 20.20
N ASP A 381 11.26 -1.97 20.35
CA ASP A 381 10.55 -2.50 19.19
C ASP A 381 9.49 -1.49 18.70
N PRO A 382 9.04 -1.55 17.42
CA PRO A 382 8.12 -0.55 16.89
C PRO A 382 6.80 -0.40 17.67
N ALA A 383 6.28 -1.46 18.29
CA ALA A 383 5.05 -1.39 19.09
C ALA A 383 5.31 -0.70 20.44
N GLN A 384 6.46 -0.96 21.06
CA GLN A 384 6.91 -0.24 22.27
C GLN A 384 7.14 1.24 21.99
N LEU A 385 7.71 1.60 20.83
CA LEU A 385 7.88 2.99 20.42
C LEU A 385 6.53 3.69 20.23
N ALA A 386 5.54 3.02 19.62
CA ALA A 386 4.17 3.54 19.54
C ALA A 386 3.55 3.78 20.92
N GLN A 387 3.75 2.85 21.86
CA GLN A 387 3.26 3.00 23.22
C GLN A 387 3.93 4.18 23.95
N ALA A 388 5.24 4.37 23.76
CA ALA A 388 5.97 5.52 24.31
C ALA A 388 5.45 6.85 23.73
N LEU A 389 5.14 6.89 22.43
CA LEU A 389 4.49 8.05 21.80
C LEU A 389 3.11 8.34 22.42
N ALA A 390 2.27 7.31 22.58
CA ALA A 390 0.94 7.45 23.18
C ALA A 390 0.99 7.88 24.66
N GLN A 391 2.03 7.49 25.40
CA GLN A 391 2.25 7.96 26.77
C GLN A 391 2.70 9.43 26.81
N ARG A 392 3.48 9.86 25.82
CA ARG A 392 3.94 11.25 25.71
C ARG A 392 2.79 12.20 25.32
N TRP A 393 1.93 11.76 24.40
CA TRP A 393 0.75 12.49 23.97
C TRP A 393 -0.51 11.65 24.22
N PRO A 394 -1.04 11.68 25.45
CA PRO A 394 -2.29 11.02 25.77
C PRO A 394 -3.43 11.67 24.98
N ALA A 395 -4.40 10.84 24.59
CA ALA A 395 -5.60 11.26 23.88
C ALA A 395 -6.55 12.07 24.76
#